data_AF-A0A7V6TGG4-F1
#
_entry.id   AF-A0A7V6TGG4-F1
#
_cell.length_a   1.000
_cell.length_b   1.000
_cell.length_c   1.000
_cell.angle_alpha   90.00
_cell.angle_beta   90.00
_cell.angle_gamma   90.00
#
_symmetry.space_group_name_H-M   'P 1'
#
loop_
_entity.id
_entity.type
_entity.pdbx_description
1 polymer ?
#
loop_
_entity_poly.entity_id
_entity_poly.type
_entity_poly.pdbx_seq_one_letter_code
_entity_poly.pdbx_strand_id
1 'polypeptide(L)' 'MWEIDPTPGRETWKVILCHFTLTLSYNKPESHYIAHGMARFFVMPEDGEWKIIIWRDESLI' A
#
# COMPACT_ATOMS: atom_id res chain seq x y z
N MET A 1 3.50 7.17 -8.62
CA MET A 1 4.77 7.07 -9.40
C MET A 1 5.50 5.83 -8.92
N TRP A 2 6.17 5.09 -9.80
CA TRP A 2 6.97 3.92 -9.43
C TRP A 2 8.42 4.36 -9.25
N GLU A 3 8.90 4.31 -8.01
CA GLU A 3 10.25 4.75 -7.62
C GLU A 3 11.15 3.56 -7.33
N ILE A 4 12.46 3.72 -7.35
CA ILE A 4 13.42 2.67 -6.97
C ILE A 4 13.55 2.66 -5.45
N ASP A 5 13.53 1.47 -4.82
CA ASP A 5 13.87 1.35 -3.40
C ASP A 5 15.40 1.55 -3.23
N PRO A 6 15.86 2.55 -2.45
CA PRO A 6 17.30 2.80 -2.25
C PRO A 6 17.97 1.79 -1.30
N THR A 7 17.23 0.87 -0.69
CA THR A 7 17.75 -0.09 0.29
C THR A 7 18.64 -1.15 -0.38
N PRO A 8 19.86 -1.42 0.12
CA PRO A 8 20.72 -2.50 -0.40
C PRO A 8 20.01 -3.87 -0.38
N GLY A 9 20.17 -4.66 -1.45
CA GLY A 9 19.50 -5.94 -1.63
C GLY A 9 18.07 -5.84 -2.18
N ARG A 10 17.64 -4.64 -2.61
CA ARG A 10 16.32 -4.38 -3.20
C ARG A 10 16.40 -3.65 -4.54
N GLU A 11 17.46 -3.92 -5.30
CA GLU A 11 17.80 -3.19 -6.52
C GLU A 11 16.72 -3.31 -7.61
N THR A 12 15.97 -4.43 -7.63
CA THR A 12 14.86 -4.66 -8.56
C THR A 12 13.51 -4.19 -8.04
N TRP A 13 13.45 -3.78 -6.77
CA TRP A 13 12.20 -3.41 -6.13
C TRP A 13 11.76 -2.03 -6.59
N LYS A 14 10.44 -1.81 -6.50
CA LYS A 14 9.82 -0.52 -6.74
C LYS A 14 8.99 -0.10 -5.54
N VAL A 15 8.97 1.20 -5.28
CA VAL A 15 8.13 1.82 -4.26
C VAL A 15 7.01 2.57 -4.95
N ILE A 16 5.78 2.32 -4.53
CA ILE A 16 4.58 2.94 -5.08
C ILE A 16 3.85 3.65 -3.96
N LEU A 17 3.77 4.98 -4.03
CA LEU A 17 2.93 5.78 -3.14
C LEU A 17 1.48 5.77 -3.65
N CYS A 18 0.55 5.39 -2.78
CA CYS A 18 -0.87 5.25 -3.08
C CYS A 18 -1.73 5.93 -2.02
N HIS A 19 -2.72 6.70 -2.46
CA HIS A 19 -3.84 7.09 -1.62
C HIS A 19 -4.86 5.96 -1.59
N PHE A 20 -5.44 5.70 -0.42
CA PHE A 20 -6.49 4.69 -0.27
C PHE A 20 -7.66 5.23 0.54
N THR A 21 -8.82 4.62 0.33
CA THR A 21 -10.01 4.79 1.17
C THR A 21 -10.33 3.46 1.81
N LEU A 22 -10.39 3.43 3.13
CA LEU A 22 -10.80 2.28 3.92
C LEU A 22 -12.25 2.48 4.36
N THR A 23 -13.12 1.53 4.03
CA THR A 23 -14.52 1.52 4.47
C THR A 23 -14.76 0.32 5.39
N LEU A 24 -15.05 0.59 6.66
CA LEU A 24 -15.44 -0.41 7.64
C LEU A 24 -16.96 -0.43 7.73
N SER A 25 -17.59 -1.53 7.32
CA SER A 25 -19.04 -1.73 7.42
C SER A 25 -19.37 -2.66 8.57
N TYR A 26 -20.31 -2.26 9.44
CA TYR A 26 -20.77 -3.12 10.54
C TYR A 26 -22.05 -3.84 10.14
N ASN A 27 -22.37 -4.95 10.82
CA ASN A 27 -23.63 -5.71 10.65
C ASN A 27 -24.85 -4.99 11.25
N LYS A 28 -24.93 -3.67 11.09
CA LYS A 28 -26.08 -2.83 11.43
C LYS A 28 -26.36 -1.91 10.25
N PRO A 29 -27.63 -1.60 9.95
CA PRO A 29 -27.96 -0.67 8.88
C PRO A 29 -27.23 0.67 9.05
N GLU A 30 -26.69 1.18 7.95
CA GLU A 30 -26.12 2.53 7.81
C GLU A 30 -24.89 2.88 8.67
N SER A 31 -24.43 1.98 9.53
CA SER A 31 -23.17 2.18 10.25
C SER A 31 -21.98 1.78 9.39
N HIS A 32 -21.29 2.78 8.83
CA HIS A 32 -19.99 2.61 8.20
C HIS A 32 -19.03 3.70 8.69
N TYR A 33 -17.76 3.34 8.80
CA TYR A 33 -16.67 4.28 9.06
C TYR A 33 -15.80 4.39 7.80
N ILE A 34 -15.50 5.61 7.38
CA ILE A 34 -14.63 5.88 6.23
C ILE A 34 -13.38 6.55 6.76
N ALA A 35 -12.22 6.00 6.40
CA ALA A 35 -10.93 6.62 6.59
C ALA A 35 -10.23 6.81 5.24
N HIS A 36 -9.51 7.91 5.11
CA HIS A 36 -8.63 8.15 3.98
C HIS A 36 -7.20 8.08 4.48
N GLY A 37 -6.34 7.44 3.70
CA GLY A 37 -4.96 7.21 4.10
C GLY A 37 -4.00 7.24 2.93
N MET A 38 -2.72 7.16 3.26
CA MET A 38 -1.64 7.08 2.31
C MET A 38 -0.74 5.92 2.69
N ALA A 39 -0.35 5.11 1.70
CA ALA A 39 0.51 3.97 1.92
C ALA A 39 1.60 3.88 0.85
N ARG A 40 2.76 3.37 1.26
CA ARG A 40 3.81 2.93 0.33
C ARG A 40 3.77 1.41 0.19
N PHE A 41 3.68 0.96 -1.05
CA PHE A 41 3.81 -0.45 -1.43
C PHE A 41 5.19 -0.68 -2.00
N PHE A 42 5.92 -1.61 -1.40
CA PHE A 42 7.18 -2.10 -1.91
C PHE A 42 6.89 -3.37 -2.67
N VAL A 43 7.16 -3.33 -3.98
CA VAL A 43 6.88 -4.42 -4.89
C VAL A 43 8.15 -4.94 -5.51
N MET A 44 8.20 -6.23 -5.79
CA MET A 44 9.30 -6.85 -6.53
C MET A 44 8.74 -7.73 -7.66
N PRO A 45 9.48 -7.88 -8.77
CA PRO A 45 9.10 -8.82 -9.82
C PRO A 45 9.34 -10.26 -9.35
N GLU A 46 8.33 -11.10 -9.47
CA GLU A 46 8.37 -12.55 -9.21
C GLU A 46 7.52 -13.25 -10.29
N ASP A 47 8.13 -14.20 -11.02
CA ASP A 47 7.49 -14.94 -12.12
C ASP A 47 6.77 -14.09 -13.18
N GLY A 48 7.34 -12.92 -13.50
CA GLY A 48 6.78 -12.00 -14.50
C GLY A 48 5.66 -11.09 -13.99
N GLU A 49 5.29 -11.19 -12.71
CA GLU A 49 4.32 -10.33 -12.05
C GLU A 49 4.97 -9.47 -10.97
N TRP A 50 4.36 -8.31 -10.67
CA TRP A 50 4.78 -7.49 -9.53
C TRP A 50 3.99 -7.91 -8.30
N LYS A 51 4.69 -8.35 -7.25
CA LYS A 51 4.08 -8.76 -5.97
C LYS A 51 4.33 -7.71 -4.91
N ILE A 52 3.32 -7.43 -4.09
CA ILE A 52 3.47 -6.59 -2.90
C ILE A 52 4.17 -7.41 -1.81
N ILE A 53 5.34 -6.95 -1.40
CA ILE A 53 6.13 -7.61 -0.35
C ILE A 53 6.00 -6.88 0.98
N ILE A 54 5.98 -5.55 0.93
CA ILE A 54 5.77 -4.71 2.11
C ILE A 54 4.67 -3.70 1.81
N TRP A 55 3.74 -3.62 2.75
CA TRP A 55 2.78 -2.53 2.83
C TRP A 55 3.09 -1.70 4.08
N ARG A 56 3.32 -0.40 3.90
CA ARG A 56 3.54 0.56 4.99
C ARG A 56 2.47 1.62 4.94
N ASP A 57 1.63 1.67 5.98
CA ASP A 57 0.74 2.79 6.22
C ASP A 57 1.55 4.02 6.66
N GLU A 58 1.25 5.16 6.05
CA GLU A 58 1.86 6.47 6.32
C GLU A 58 0.80 7.52 6.66
N SER A 59 -0.43 7.06 6.93
CA SER A 59 -1.49 7.90 7.47
C SER A 59 -1.08 8.42 8.85
N LEU A 60 -1.20 9.73 9.05
CA LEU A 60 -1.04 10.33 10.38
C LEU A 60 -2.29 9.96 11.20
N ILE A 61 -2.09 9.36 12.39
CA ILE A 61 -3.15 9.12 13.38
C ILE A 61 -3.67 10.45 13.91
#